data_AF-A0A2T4WWD7-F1
#
_entry.id   AF-A0A2T4WWD7-F1
#
_cell.length_a   1.000
_cell.length_b   1.000
_cell.length_c   1.000
_cell.angle_alpha   90.00
_cell.angle_beta   90.00
_cell.angle_gamma   90.00
#
_symmetry.space_group_name_H-M   'P 1'
#
loop_
_entity.id
_entity.type
_entity.pdbx_description
1 polymer ?
#
loop_
_entity_poly.entity_id
_entity_poly.type
_entity_poly.pdbx_seq_one_letter_code
_entity_poly.pdbx_strand_id
1 'polypeptide(L)' 'MNFLTIKTSWANVEFIPFKLSIVTAGIFIGAYFHDFFRHYDALILTVFFITVVWTIYLWVSKMKESQV' A
#
# COMPACT_ATOMS: atom_id res chain seq x y z
N MET A 1 14.56 -5.80 15.64
CA MET A 1 14.31 -4.39 15.24
C MET A 1 12.84 -4.05 15.53
N ASN A 2 12.53 -2.89 16.12
CA ASN A 2 11.15 -2.49 16.43
C ASN A 2 10.37 -2.18 15.14
N PHE A 3 9.10 -2.60 15.08
CA PHE A 3 8.17 -2.47 13.93
C PHE A 3 8.14 -1.05 13.33
N LEU A 4 8.21 -0.03 14.19
CA LEU A 4 8.10 1.39 13.83
C LEU A 4 9.45 2.05 13.49
N THR A 5 10.58 1.36 13.67
CA THR A 5 11.93 1.94 13.56
C THR A 5 12.71 1.43 12.35
N ILE A 6 12.06 0.71 11.44
CA ILE A 6 12.71 0.19 10.22
C ILE A 6 13.00 1.36 9.30
N LYS A 7 14.29 1.70 9.18
CA LYS A 7 14.75 2.69 8.20
C LYS A 7 14.67 2.07 6.82
N THR A 8 13.73 2.52 6.01
CA THR A 8 13.76 2.28 4.56
C THR A 8 14.95 3.06 3.98
N SER A 9 15.69 2.48 3.02
CA SER A 9 16.90 3.09 2.46
C SER A 9 16.67 4.39 1.66
N TRP A 10 15.42 4.79 1.47
CA TRP A 10 15.02 5.97 0.72
C TRP A 10 14.79 7.16 1.65
N ALA A 11 15.32 8.32 1.28
CA ALA A 11 14.98 9.56 1.97
C ALA A 11 13.49 9.86 1.72
N ASN A 12 12.70 9.98 2.79
CA ASN A 12 11.24 10.19 2.74
C ASN A 12 10.81 11.40 1.86
N VAL A 13 11.74 12.34 1.61
CA VAL A 13 11.59 13.51 0.73
C VAL A 13 11.51 13.13 -0.76
N GLU A 14 12.29 12.15 -1.22
CA GLU A 14 12.32 11.74 -2.63
C GLU A 14 11.03 11.03 -3.05
N PHE A 15 10.27 10.52 -2.07
CA PHE A 15 9.00 9.84 -2.28
C PHE A 15 7.80 10.79 -2.38
N ILE A 16 7.96 12.09 -2.12
CA ILE A 16 6.88 13.08 -2.13
C ILE A 16 6.19 13.16 -3.51
N PRO A 17 6.89 13.38 -4.65
CA PRO A 17 6.23 13.48 -5.95
C PRO A 17 5.53 12.18 -6.36
N PHE A 18 6.08 11.02 -5.96
CA PHE A 18 5.47 9.72 -6.20
C PHE A 18 4.20 9.49 -5.36
N LYS A 19 4.21 9.89 -4.08
CA LYS A 19 3.01 9.86 -3.23
C LYS A 19 1.92 10.77 -3.81
N LEU A 20 2.30 11.96 -4.26
CA LEU A 20 1.37 12.93 -4.86
C LEU A 20 0.74 12.39 -6.15
N SER A 21 1.52 11.71 -7.01
CA SER A 21 1.02 11.15 -8.27
C SER A 21 0.03 10.01 -8.04
N ILE A 22 0.32 9.10 -7.10
CA ILE A 22 -0.59 8.01 -6.74
C ILE A 22 -1.89 8.55 -6.14
N VAL A 23 -1.80 9.54 -5.24
CA VAL A 23 -3.00 10.16 -4.64
C VAL A 23 -3.85 10.83 -5.71
N THR A 24 -3.23 11.58 -6.62
CA THR A 24 -3.94 12.25 -7.72
C THR A 24 -4.62 11.25 -8.63
N ALA A 25 -3.94 10.16 -9.01
CA ALA A 25 -4.52 9.10 -9.82
C ALA A 25 -5.68 8.40 -9.09
N GLY A 26 -5.54 8.13 -7.79
CA GLY A 26 -6.60 7.52 -6.98
C GLY A 26 -7.85 8.40 -6.89
N ILE A 27 -7.68 9.71 -6.68
CA ILE A 27 -8.79 10.67 -6.68
C ILE A 27 -9.46 10.73 -8.06
N PHE A 28 -8.67 10.77 -9.14
CA PHE A 28 -9.20 10.78 -10.50
C PHE A 28 -10.02 9.52 -10.81
N ILE A 29 -9.51 8.35 -10.46
CA ILE A 29 -10.22 7.07 -10.62
C ILE A 29 -11.51 7.07 -9.80
N GLY A 30 -11.46 7.49 -8.53
CA GLY A 30 -12.64 7.57 -7.67
C GLY A 30 -13.71 8.55 -8.18
N ALA A 31 -13.30 9.66 -8.78
CA ALA A 31 -14.21 10.68 -9.30
C ALA A 31 -14.95 10.22 -10.58
N TYR A 32 -14.28 9.49 -11.48
CA TYR A 32 -14.85 9.11 -12.78
C TYR A 32 -15.42 7.69 -12.84
N PHE A 33 -14.91 6.77 -12.02
CA PHE A 33 -15.30 5.36 -12.06
C PHE A 33 -16.13 4.92 -10.86
N HIS A 34 -16.64 5.86 -10.05
CA HIS A 34 -17.39 5.54 -8.83
C HIS A 34 -18.46 4.45 -9.02
N ASP A 35 -19.24 4.50 -10.10
CA ASP A 35 -20.29 3.52 -10.38
C ASP A 35 -19.73 2.11 -10.66
N PHE A 36 -18.58 2.02 -11.34
CA PHE A 36 -17.87 0.75 -11.53
C PHE A 36 -17.41 0.18 -10.18
N PHE A 37 -16.86 1.02 -9.31
CA PHE A 37 -16.44 0.61 -7.96
C PHE A 37 -17.62 0.20 -7.08
N ARG A 38 -18.82 0.79 -7.22
CA ARG A 38 -20.02 0.35 -6.49
C ARG A 38 -20.48 -1.05 -6.87
N HIS A 39 -20.26 -1.49 -8.10
CA HIS A 39 -20.71 -2.81 -8.55
C HIS A 39 -19.78 -3.94 -8.08
N TYR A 40 -18.50 -3.63 -7.84
CA TYR A 40 -17.46 -4.59 -7.48
C TYR A 40 -16.83 -4.32 -6.11
N ASP A 41 -17.46 -3.49 -5.28
CA ASP A 41 -16.93 -3.05 -3.99
C ASP A 41 -16.52 -4.22 -3.08
N ALA A 42 -17.35 -5.26 -2.99
CA ALA A 42 -17.09 -6.47 -2.22
C ALA A 42 -15.85 -7.24 -2.74
N LEU A 43 -15.70 -7.36 -4.06
CA LEU A 43 -14.55 -8.03 -4.68
C LEU A 43 -13.26 -7.23 -4.43
N ILE A 44 -13.33 -5.92 -4.65
CA ILE A 44 -12.20 -5.00 -4.48
C ILE A 44 -11.74 -4.98 -3.02
N LEU A 45 -12.67 -4.93 -2.06
CA LEU A 45 -12.37 -5.02 -0.63
C LEU A 45 -11.74 -6.37 -0.28
N THR A 46 -12.23 -7.47 -0.84
CA THR A 46 -11.67 -8.81 -0.60
C THR A 46 -10.21 -8.87 -1.06
N VAL A 47 -9.92 -8.41 -2.29
CA VAL A 47 -8.56 -8.34 -2.82
C VAL A 47 -7.69 -7.42 -1.97
N PHE A 48 -8.22 -6.28 -1.53
CA PHE A 48 -7.51 -5.37 -0.64
C PHE A 48 -7.12 -6.03 0.69
N PHE A 49 -8.04 -6.73 1.38
CA PHE A 49 -7.70 -7.41 2.64
C PHE A 49 -6.67 -8.52 2.45
N ILE A 50 -6.81 -9.33 1.39
CA ILE A 50 -5.84 -10.39 1.08
C ILE A 50 -4.45 -9.80 0.85
N THR A 51 -4.36 -8.73 0.08
CA THR A 51 -3.08 -8.07 -0.23
C THR A 51 -2.47 -7.37 0.98
N VAL A 52 -3.29 -6.79 1.88
CA VAL A 52 -2.82 -6.24 3.16
C VAL A 52 -2.20 -7.34 4.03
N VAL A 53 -2.91 -8.46 4.22
CA VAL A 53 -2.41 -9.61 5.00
C VAL A 53 -1.12 -10.15 4.39
N TRP A 54 -1.07 -10.31 3.07
CA TRP A 54 0.11 -10.75 2.33
C TRP A 54 1.29 -9.79 2.50
N THR A 55 1.05 -8.49 2.43
CA THR A 55 2.09 -7.46 2.60
C THR A 55 2.65 -7.49 4.01
N ILE A 56 1.80 -7.61 5.04
CA ILE A 56 2.23 -7.76 6.44
C ILE A 56 3.07 -9.03 6.60
N TYR A 57 2.63 -10.16 6.00
CA TYR A 57 3.37 -11.41 6.04
C TYR A 57 4.77 -11.28 5.42
N LEU A 58 4.87 -10.74 4.19
CA LEU A 58 6.14 -10.49 3.52
C LEU A 58 7.05 -9.58 4.34
N TRP A 59 6.49 -8.54 4.93
CA TRP A 59 7.25 -7.60 5.76
C TRP A 59 7.80 -8.30 7.01
N VAL A 60 6.97 -9.04 7.75
CA VAL A 60 7.43 -9.81 8.92
C VAL A 60 8.50 -10.83 8.54
N SER A 61 8.34 -11.53 7.41
CA SER A 61 9.35 -12.46 6.88
C SER A 61 10.68 -11.76 6.61
N LYS A 62 10.65 -10.63 5.90
CA LYS A 62 11.84 -9.84 5.56
C LYS A 62 12.54 -9.29 6.80
N MET A 63 11.79 -8.88 7.82
CA MET A 63 12.37 -8.46 9.10
C MET A 63 13.13 -9.60 9.79
N LYS A 64 12.58 -10.82 9.79
CA LYS A 64 13.24 -11.99 10.40
C LYS A 64 14.55 -12.33 9.69
N GLU A 65 14.54 -12.29 8.36
CA GLU A 65 15.74 -12.56 7.53
C GLU A 65 16.81 -11.47 7.70
N SER A 66 16.42 -10.22 7.93
CA SER A 66 17.35 -9.10 8.21
C SER A 66 17.89 -9.08 9.65
N GLN A 67 17.55 -10.06 10.50
CA GLN A 67 18.05 -10.19 11.88
C GLN A 67 19.04 -11.35 12.05
N VAL A 68 19.24 -12.16 11.01
CA VAL A 68 20.31 -13.19 10.91
C VAL A 68 21.50 -12.56 10.18
#